data_AF-D3PVK7-F1
#
_entry.id   AF-D3PVK7-F1
#
_cell.length_a   1.000
_cell.length_b   1.000
_cell.length_c   1.000
_cell.angle_alpha   90.00
_cell.angle_beta   90.00
_cell.angle_gamma   90.00
#
_symmetry.space_group_name_H-M   'P 1'
#
loop_
_entity.id
_entity.type
_entity.pdbx_description
1 polymer ?
#
loop_
_entity_poly.entity_id
_entity_poly.type
_entity_poly.pdbx_seq_one_letter_code
_entity_poly.pdbx_strand_id
1 'polypeptide(L)'
;MRAGWVAGGIRARALLNRRLGVAGARELASSASARAAISTLAQGPYGHSVYSGQSLADAEHGVVEALLWQLRVLAGWQPRQGAEIVRVLAAGLEMANVVELARELSALKTGRYFDLGRLSTAWPRLREAASTTELAELLATTPWRDPEGITPAAIASSLGLEWARRVMTVVPEAAGWAAGGAALLTARLLFLDGRPVEDSTRRRMRTLLGDGVAAGDWDGFTQGLRHNARWPLAGVGDPGQLWRAENAWWVRMEREARALLSTPKAGRAVVVGCVGMLAADARRVRAALHCAARGGRALGVYDAVV
;
A
#
# COMPACT_ATOMS: atom_id res chain seq x y z
N MET A 1 -7.00 1.00 31.35
CA MET A 1 -6.24 1.38 30.14
C MET A 1 -4.76 1.37 30.47
N ARG A 2 -3.90 0.75 29.67
CA ARG A 2 -2.46 0.65 29.97
C ARG A 2 -1.74 1.93 29.50
N ALA A 3 -0.90 2.53 30.35
CA ALA A 3 -0.19 3.80 30.08
C ALA A 3 0.56 3.82 28.73
N GLY A 4 1.12 2.69 28.31
CA GLY A 4 1.82 2.56 27.02
C GLY A 4 0.96 2.87 25.78
N TRP A 5 -0.33 2.54 25.79
CA TRP A 5 -1.24 2.88 24.68
C TRP A 5 -1.57 4.37 24.63
N VAL A 6 -1.66 5.03 25.79
CA VAL A 6 -1.93 6.47 25.87
C VAL A 6 -0.74 7.25 25.33
N ALA A 7 0.47 6.96 25.85
CA ALA A 7 1.69 7.61 25.37
C ALA A 7 1.93 7.35 23.87
N GLY A 8 1.76 6.09 23.43
CA GLY A 8 1.88 5.71 22.03
C GLY A 8 0.86 6.42 21.12
N GLY A 9 -0.38 6.60 21.59
CA GLY A 9 -1.43 7.30 20.85
C GLY A 9 -1.19 8.81 20.70
N ILE A 10 -0.73 9.48 21.77
CA ILE A 10 -0.37 10.91 21.72
C ILE A 10 0.77 11.13 20.72
N ARG A 11 1.83 10.31 20.79
CA ARG A 11 2.96 10.40 19.86
C ARG A 11 2.57 10.07 18.42
N ALA A 12 1.68 9.09 18.22
CA ALA A 12 1.14 8.78 16.90
C ALA A 12 0.42 9.98 16.27
N ARG A 13 -0.39 10.71 17.05
CA ARG A 13 -1.04 11.95 16.57
C ARG A 13 -0.02 13.04 16.27
N ALA A 14 0.97 13.23 17.13
CA ALA A 14 2.03 14.21 16.90
C ALA A 14 2.85 13.92 15.63
N LEU A 15 3.05 12.65 15.27
CA LEU A 15 3.73 12.25 14.03
C LEU A 15 3.05 12.81 12.79
N LEU A 16 1.72 12.94 12.82
CA LEU A 16 0.93 13.43 11.69
C LEU A 16 1.17 14.91 11.36
N ASN A 17 1.82 15.66 12.26
CA ASN A 17 2.26 17.03 12.01
C ASN A 17 3.45 17.08 11.02
N ARG A 18 4.11 15.94 10.77
CA ARG A 18 5.22 15.81 9.79
C ARG A 18 4.73 15.39 8.40
N ARG A 19 3.45 15.57 8.11
CA ARG A 19 2.87 15.30 6.79
C ARG A 19 2.86 16.58 5.96
N LEU A 20 2.91 16.44 4.65
CA LEU A 20 2.73 17.58 3.75
C LEU A 20 1.26 18.03 3.73
N GLY A 21 0.33 17.08 3.83
CA GLY A 21 -1.10 17.36 3.84
C GLY A 21 -1.64 17.75 2.46
N VAL A 22 -2.95 18.03 2.41
CA VAL A 22 -3.66 18.35 1.16
C VAL A 22 -3.15 19.64 0.53
N ALA A 23 -3.03 20.71 1.33
CA ALA A 23 -2.60 22.02 0.84
C ALA A 23 -1.18 21.99 0.27
N GLY A 24 -0.21 21.46 1.04
CA GLY A 24 1.17 21.37 0.58
C GLY A 24 1.34 20.44 -0.62
N ALA A 25 0.57 19.36 -0.72
CA ALA A 25 0.62 18.50 -1.89
C ALA A 25 -0.04 19.14 -3.13
N ARG A 26 -1.07 19.99 -2.97
CA ARG A 26 -1.64 20.78 -4.06
C ARG A 26 -0.66 21.82 -4.58
N GLU A 27 0.03 22.51 -3.66
CA GLU A 27 1.12 23.42 -4.01
C GLU A 27 2.24 22.69 -4.76
N LEU A 28 2.66 21.53 -4.27
CA LEU A 28 3.64 20.68 -4.93
C LEU A 28 3.18 20.29 -6.35
N ALA A 29 1.91 19.88 -6.52
CA ALA A 29 1.34 19.50 -7.80
C ALA A 29 1.31 20.66 -8.81
N SER A 30 1.16 21.90 -8.33
CA SER A 30 1.15 23.12 -9.15
C SER A 30 2.55 23.58 -9.61
N SER A 31 3.61 22.92 -9.14
CA SER A 31 4.98 23.25 -9.53
C SER A 31 5.18 23.16 -11.04
N ALA A 32 5.93 24.11 -11.60
CA ALA A 32 6.19 24.20 -13.04
C ALA A 32 7.01 23.03 -13.61
N SER A 33 7.70 22.26 -12.76
CA SER A 33 8.44 21.07 -13.17
C SER A 33 8.63 20.09 -12.01
N ALA A 34 8.94 18.83 -12.34
CA ALA A 34 9.36 17.83 -11.34
C ALA A 34 10.58 18.30 -10.54
N ARG A 35 11.56 18.95 -11.18
CA ARG A 35 12.76 19.45 -10.49
C ARG A 35 12.42 20.48 -9.42
N ALA A 36 11.55 21.44 -9.74
CA ALA A 36 11.08 22.45 -8.79
C ALA A 36 10.32 21.79 -7.63
N ALA A 37 9.41 20.86 -7.93
CA ALA A 37 8.67 20.12 -6.93
C ALA A 37 9.59 19.32 -5.99
N ILE A 38 10.57 18.59 -6.53
CA ILE A 38 11.54 17.80 -5.75
C ILE A 38 12.36 18.73 -4.84
N SER A 39 12.76 19.91 -5.32
CA SER A 39 13.50 20.87 -4.50
C SER A 39 12.67 21.39 -3.33
N THR A 40 11.40 21.75 -3.56
CA THR A 40 10.46 22.13 -2.50
C THR A 40 10.25 20.99 -1.49
N LEU A 41 10.05 19.77 -1.99
CA LEU A 41 9.82 18.59 -1.16
C LEU A 41 11.02 18.24 -0.27
N ALA A 42 12.24 18.45 -0.79
CA ALA A 42 13.49 18.24 -0.07
C ALA A 42 13.67 19.21 1.11
N GLN A 43 13.05 20.39 1.07
CA GLN A 43 13.05 21.35 2.20
C GLN A 43 11.93 21.08 3.21
N GLY A 44 11.03 20.14 2.89
CA GLY A 44 9.85 19.83 3.69
C GLY A 44 10.01 18.58 4.56
N PRO A 45 8.88 18.02 5.02
CA PRO A 45 8.88 16.86 5.91
C PRO A 45 9.48 15.57 5.32
N TYR A 46 9.68 15.53 4.00
CA TYR A 46 10.26 14.41 3.26
C TYR A 46 11.77 14.56 3.01
N GLY A 47 12.39 15.68 3.43
CA GLY A 47 13.81 16.00 3.21
C GLY A 47 14.81 15.02 3.84
N HIS A 48 14.36 14.08 4.66
CA HIS A 48 15.21 13.00 5.15
C HIS A 48 15.61 12.01 4.04
N SER A 49 14.75 11.80 3.04
CA SER A 49 14.92 10.78 1.99
C SER A 49 14.77 11.34 0.57
N VAL A 50 14.28 12.58 0.45
CA VAL A 50 14.17 13.30 -0.83
C VAL A 50 15.20 14.42 -0.85
N TYR A 51 15.98 14.50 -1.93
CA TYR A 51 17.05 15.49 -2.10
C TYR A 51 16.91 16.22 -3.43
N SER A 52 17.36 17.47 -3.45
CA SER A 52 17.42 18.25 -4.68
C SER A 52 18.34 17.56 -5.71
N GLY A 53 17.91 17.53 -6.97
CA GLY A 53 18.67 16.90 -8.07
C GLY A 53 18.34 15.42 -8.32
N GLN A 54 17.51 14.79 -7.48
CA GLN A 54 17.01 13.43 -7.73
C GLN A 54 16.18 13.35 -9.02
N SER A 55 16.20 12.17 -9.64
CA SER A 55 15.21 11.83 -10.68
C SER A 55 13.80 11.74 -10.07
N LEU A 56 12.76 11.79 -10.90
CA LEU A 56 11.39 11.59 -10.44
C LEU A 56 11.22 10.23 -9.74
N ALA A 57 11.79 9.17 -10.31
CA ALA A 57 11.72 7.83 -9.74
C ALA A 57 12.45 7.74 -8.38
N ASP A 58 13.60 8.41 -8.24
CA ASP A 58 14.34 8.43 -6.98
C ASP A 58 13.61 9.21 -5.89
N ALA A 59 12.99 10.33 -6.25
CA ALA A 59 12.19 11.12 -5.33
C ALA A 59 10.93 10.37 -4.89
N GLU A 60 10.25 9.67 -5.80
CA GLU A 60 9.10 8.83 -5.45
C GLU A 60 9.48 7.68 -4.50
N HIS A 61 10.62 7.03 -4.75
CA HIS A 61 11.16 6.03 -3.83
C HIS A 61 11.49 6.66 -2.47
N GLY A 62 12.11 7.85 -2.46
CA GLY A 62 12.41 8.62 -1.25
C GLY A 62 11.16 8.98 -0.44
N VAL A 63 10.03 9.28 -1.09
CA VAL A 63 8.74 9.51 -0.41
C VAL A 63 8.27 8.26 0.35
N VAL A 64 8.45 7.08 -0.24
CA VAL A 64 8.09 5.81 0.40
C VAL A 64 9.10 5.42 1.48
N GLU A 65 10.39 5.72 1.31
CA GLU A 65 11.40 5.57 2.36
C GLU A 65 11.11 6.46 3.58
N ALA A 66 10.68 7.69 3.36
CA ALA A 66 10.26 8.59 4.44
C ALA A 66 9.03 8.03 5.18
N LEU A 67 8.05 7.49 4.45
CA LEU A 67 6.93 6.76 5.05
C LEU A 67 7.44 5.58 5.90
N LEU A 68 8.33 4.74 5.36
CA LEU A 68 8.89 3.60 6.10
C LEU A 68 9.62 4.03 7.38
N TRP A 69 10.39 5.12 7.31
CA TRP A 69 11.01 5.71 8.50
C TRP A 69 9.97 6.13 9.55
N GLN A 70 8.90 6.82 9.13
CA GLN A 70 7.80 7.19 10.03
C GLN A 70 7.11 5.97 10.64
N LEU A 71 6.92 4.88 9.88
CA LEU A 71 6.36 3.63 10.39
C LEU A 71 7.28 2.95 11.40
N ARG A 72 8.60 2.96 11.18
CA ARG A 72 9.60 2.45 12.14
C ARG A 72 9.55 3.22 13.45
N VAL A 73 9.50 4.56 13.36
CA VAL A 73 9.34 5.45 14.53
C VAL A 73 8.03 5.15 15.26
N LEU A 74 6.92 5.07 14.53
CA LEU A 74 5.60 4.78 15.11
C LEU A 74 5.62 3.44 15.85
N ALA A 75 6.14 2.37 15.23
CA ALA A 75 6.25 1.05 15.85
C ALA A 75 7.10 1.08 17.13
N GLY A 76 8.20 1.82 17.14
CA GLY A 76 9.05 2.00 18.33
C GLY A 76 8.36 2.73 19.49
N TRP A 77 7.31 3.50 19.23
CA TRP A 77 6.51 4.19 20.25
C TRP A 77 5.34 3.38 20.78
N GLN A 78 5.00 2.26 20.13
CA GLN A 78 3.86 1.43 20.52
C GLN A 78 4.25 0.32 21.50
N PRO A 79 3.30 -0.16 22.33
CA PRO A 79 3.45 -1.45 23.00
C PRO A 79 3.57 -2.57 21.95
N ARG A 80 4.07 -3.75 22.37
CA ARG A 80 4.30 -4.92 21.48
C ARG A 80 3.15 -5.19 20.50
N GLN A 81 1.91 -5.18 20.98
CA GLN A 81 0.75 -5.42 20.13
C GLN A 81 0.53 -4.31 19.08
N GLY A 82 0.81 -3.05 19.40
CA GLY A 82 0.73 -1.95 18.43
C GLY A 82 1.87 -1.99 17.42
N ALA A 83 3.09 -2.38 17.84
CA ALA A 83 4.20 -2.61 16.93
C ALA A 83 3.89 -3.74 15.93
N GLU A 84 3.19 -4.80 16.37
CA GLU A 84 2.73 -5.88 15.48
C GLU A 84 1.75 -5.38 14.42
N ILE A 85 0.79 -4.54 14.80
CA ILE A 85 -0.15 -3.91 13.86
C ILE A 85 0.61 -3.12 12.80
N VAL A 86 1.57 -2.28 13.21
CA VAL A 86 2.38 -1.51 12.27
C VAL A 86 3.17 -2.44 11.36
N ARG A 87 3.75 -3.54 11.88
CA ARG A 87 4.48 -4.52 11.06
C ARG A 87 3.60 -5.16 10.00
N VAL A 88 2.38 -5.58 10.35
CA VAL A 88 1.43 -6.17 9.39
C VAL A 88 1.00 -5.16 8.33
N LEU A 89 0.73 -3.92 8.70
CA LEU A 89 0.35 -2.87 7.74
C LEU A 89 1.53 -2.40 6.89
N ALA A 90 2.77 -2.45 7.40
CA ALA A 90 3.98 -2.11 6.65
C ALA A 90 4.45 -3.25 5.73
N ALA A 91 3.89 -4.45 5.84
CA ALA A 91 4.32 -5.62 5.09
C ALA A 91 4.23 -5.44 3.56
N GLY A 92 3.41 -4.50 3.06
CA GLY A 92 3.41 -4.11 1.64
C GLY A 92 4.77 -3.60 1.13
N LEU A 93 5.63 -3.05 1.99
CA LEU A 93 6.99 -2.64 1.64
C LEU A 93 7.95 -3.84 1.56
N GLU A 94 7.74 -4.86 2.38
CA GLU A 94 8.46 -6.13 2.24
C GLU A 94 8.03 -6.86 0.97
N MET A 95 6.73 -6.86 0.65
CA MET A 95 6.23 -7.35 -0.64
C MET A 95 6.91 -6.62 -1.82
N ALA A 96 7.06 -5.30 -1.76
CA ALA A 96 7.75 -4.54 -2.80
C ALA A 96 9.20 -5.00 -2.98
N ASN A 97 9.94 -5.22 -1.89
CA ASN A 97 11.29 -5.78 -1.97
C ASN A 97 11.32 -7.16 -2.63
N VAL A 98 10.39 -8.05 -2.26
CA VAL A 98 10.31 -9.39 -2.85
C VAL A 98 9.98 -9.35 -4.33
N VAL A 99 9.11 -8.44 -4.76
CA VAL A 99 8.78 -8.26 -6.18
C VAL A 99 9.98 -7.70 -6.95
N GLU A 100 10.71 -6.73 -6.40
CA GLU A 100 11.94 -6.23 -7.00
C GLU A 100 13.02 -7.33 -7.10
N LEU A 101 13.15 -8.19 -6.09
CA LEU A 101 14.05 -9.34 -6.14
C LEU A 101 13.65 -10.33 -7.24
N ALA A 102 12.36 -10.65 -7.34
CA ALA A 102 11.87 -11.52 -8.42
C ALA A 102 12.18 -10.93 -9.80
N ARG A 103 12.07 -9.60 -9.96
CA ARG A 103 12.45 -8.90 -11.20
C ARG A 103 13.95 -9.00 -11.46
N GLU A 104 14.78 -8.81 -10.44
CA GLU A 104 16.25 -8.96 -10.52
C GLU A 104 16.63 -10.36 -11.00
N LEU A 105 16.09 -11.38 -10.35
CA LEU A 105 16.32 -12.79 -10.67
C LEU A 105 15.77 -13.19 -12.04
N SER A 106 14.84 -12.40 -12.60
CA SER A 106 14.31 -12.55 -13.96
C SER A 106 15.04 -11.65 -14.98
N ALA A 107 16.16 -11.03 -14.62
CA ALA A 107 16.92 -10.08 -15.44
C ALA A 107 16.08 -8.90 -15.99
N LEU A 108 15.02 -8.51 -15.27
CA LEU A 108 14.21 -7.34 -15.60
C LEU A 108 14.78 -6.09 -14.94
N LYS A 109 14.43 -4.91 -15.46
CA LYS A 109 14.79 -3.64 -14.83
C LYS A 109 14.19 -3.56 -13.42
N THR A 110 15.03 -3.30 -12.42
CA THR A 110 14.66 -3.21 -11.01
C THR A 110 14.71 -1.78 -10.48
N GLY A 111 13.97 -1.55 -9.41
CA GLY A 111 14.08 -0.39 -8.52
C GLY A 111 15.03 -0.66 -7.36
N ARG A 112 14.95 0.20 -6.34
CA ARG A 112 15.73 0.06 -5.10
C ARG A 112 14.94 -0.72 -4.05
N TYR A 113 15.65 -1.46 -3.21
CA TYR A 113 15.07 -2.08 -2.02
C TYR A 113 14.85 -1.08 -0.89
N PHE A 114 13.84 -1.34 -0.08
CA PHE A 114 13.57 -0.65 1.17
C PHE A 114 14.32 -1.28 2.34
N ASP A 115 14.94 -0.45 3.18
CA ASP A 115 15.48 -0.88 4.48
C ASP A 115 14.39 -0.95 5.55
N LEU A 116 13.81 -2.14 5.70
CA LEU A 116 12.70 -2.42 6.62
C LEU A 116 13.10 -2.38 8.10
N GLY A 117 14.39 -2.57 8.42
CA GLY A 117 14.85 -2.79 9.80
C GLY A 117 13.99 -3.80 10.57
N ARG A 118 13.52 -3.43 11.78
CA ARG A 118 12.68 -4.29 12.64
C ARG A 118 11.25 -4.51 12.15
N LEU A 119 10.84 -3.89 11.04
CA LEU A 119 9.56 -4.15 10.40
C LEU A 119 9.62 -5.32 9.40
N SER A 120 10.81 -5.82 9.08
CA SER A 120 10.92 -7.03 8.27
C SER A 120 10.31 -8.24 8.98
N THR A 121 9.68 -9.12 8.21
CA THR A 121 9.23 -10.43 8.66
C THR A 121 10.03 -11.58 8.05
N ALA A 122 10.39 -11.48 6.76
CA ALA A 122 11.10 -12.55 6.05
C ALA A 122 12.24 -12.04 5.15
N TRP A 123 12.32 -10.74 4.89
CA TRP A 123 13.22 -10.15 3.90
C TRP A 123 14.70 -10.56 4.01
N PRO A 124 15.35 -10.55 5.20
CA PRO A 124 16.74 -10.99 5.33
C PRO A 124 17.02 -12.41 4.85
N ARG A 125 16.03 -13.30 4.89
CA ARG A 125 16.18 -14.67 4.38
C ARG A 125 15.84 -14.74 2.89
N LEU A 126 14.79 -14.02 2.46
CA LEU A 126 14.33 -14.04 1.07
C LEU A 126 15.34 -13.42 0.11
N ARG A 127 16.06 -12.37 0.54
CA ARG A 127 17.08 -11.68 -0.26
C ARG A 127 18.26 -12.55 -0.68
N GLU A 128 18.44 -13.71 -0.05
CA GLU A 128 19.53 -14.64 -0.34
C GLU A 128 19.18 -15.62 -1.47
N ALA A 129 17.94 -15.60 -1.98
CA ALA A 129 17.52 -16.45 -3.09
C ALA A 129 18.35 -16.16 -4.36
N ALA A 130 18.87 -17.21 -5.00
CA ALA A 130 19.66 -17.13 -6.23
C ALA A 130 18.81 -17.35 -7.50
N SER A 131 17.53 -17.72 -7.37
CA SER A 131 16.61 -17.89 -8.50
C SER A 131 15.15 -17.63 -8.11
N THR A 132 14.27 -17.38 -9.09
CA THR A 132 12.84 -17.19 -8.83
C THR A 132 12.16 -18.45 -8.28
N THR A 133 12.66 -19.64 -8.66
CA THR A 133 12.22 -20.93 -8.09
C THR A 133 12.58 -21.02 -6.61
N GLU A 134 13.85 -20.76 -6.26
CA GLU A 134 14.29 -20.77 -4.87
C GLU A 134 13.57 -19.70 -4.04
N LEU A 135 13.30 -18.53 -4.62
CA LEU A 135 12.51 -17.49 -3.98
C LEU A 135 11.10 -17.99 -3.64
N ALA A 136 10.43 -18.70 -4.55
CA ALA A 136 9.11 -19.27 -4.31
C ALA A 136 9.14 -20.33 -3.20
N GLU A 137 10.13 -21.23 -3.23
CA GLU A 137 10.34 -22.24 -2.18
C GLU A 137 10.58 -21.61 -0.80
N LEU A 138 11.41 -20.57 -0.73
CA LEU A 138 11.64 -19.84 0.51
C LEU A 138 10.36 -19.15 1.00
N LEU A 139 9.62 -18.49 0.11
CA LEU A 139 8.34 -17.83 0.43
C LEU A 139 7.33 -18.81 1.05
N ALA A 140 7.25 -20.04 0.54
CA ALA A 140 6.40 -21.10 1.07
C ALA A 140 6.65 -21.40 2.56
N THR A 141 7.86 -21.14 3.05
CA THR A 141 8.24 -21.35 4.47
C THR A 141 8.04 -20.12 5.37
N THR A 142 7.50 -19.02 4.83
CA THR A 142 7.33 -17.75 5.54
C THR A 142 5.86 -17.39 5.70
N PRO A 143 5.52 -16.34 6.47
CA PRO A 143 4.14 -15.83 6.53
C PRO A 143 3.57 -15.35 5.18
N TRP A 144 4.40 -15.24 4.13
CA TRP A 144 3.97 -14.92 2.78
C TRP A 144 3.39 -16.10 2.01
N ARG A 145 3.67 -17.34 2.47
CA ARG A 145 3.22 -18.60 1.86
C ARG A 145 3.70 -18.77 0.42
N ASP A 146 3.30 -19.89 -0.17
CA ASP A 146 3.70 -20.29 -1.52
C ASP A 146 3.08 -19.34 -2.57
N PRO A 147 3.90 -18.61 -3.35
CA PRO A 147 3.43 -17.93 -4.53
C PRO A 147 3.20 -18.99 -5.62
N GLU A 148 1.95 -19.13 -6.07
CA GLU A 148 1.54 -20.11 -7.09
C GLU A 148 1.98 -19.70 -8.50
N GLY A 149 3.28 -19.45 -8.66
CA GLY A 149 3.90 -18.96 -9.86
C GLY A 149 5.20 -18.22 -9.53
N ILE A 150 6.20 -18.45 -10.38
CA ILE A 150 7.57 -17.93 -10.20
C ILE A 150 7.83 -16.62 -10.97
N THR A 151 6.85 -16.13 -11.74
CA THR A 151 7.01 -14.84 -12.43
C THR A 151 6.85 -13.69 -11.43
N PRO A 152 7.55 -12.55 -11.60
CA PRO A 152 7.44 -11.43 -10.66
C PRO A 152 6.01 -10.94 -10.43
N ALA A 153 5.18 -11.01 -11.47
CA ALA A 153 3.79 -10.59 -11.38
C ALA A 153 2.86 -11.64 -10.75
N ALA A 154 3.14 -12.94 -10.91
CA ALA A 154 2.44 -13.99 -10.17
C ALA A 154 2.77 -13.93 -8.67
N ILE A 155 4.05 -13.71 -8.35
CA ILE A 155 4.52 -13.46 -6.99
C ILE A 155 3.81 -12.23 -6.41
N ALA A 156 3.85 -11.07 -7.09
CA ALA A 156 3.21 -9.84 -6.61
C ALA A 156 1.72 -10.03 -6.26
N SER A 157 0.99 -10.73 -7.13
CA SER A 157 -0.44 -11.00 -6.97
C SER A 157 -0.74 -11.91 -5.78
N SER A 158 0.06 -12.98 -5.63
CA SER A 158 -0.07 -13.92 -4.51
C SER A 158 0.23 -13.25 -3.18
N LEU A 159 1.31 -12.47 -3.11
CA LEU A 159 1.67 -11.71 -1.92
C LEU A 159 0.63 -10.65 -1.56
N GLY A 160 0.05 -9.97 -2.56
CA GLY A 160 -1.01 -8.99 -2.34
C GLY A 160 -2.26 -9.61 -1.69
N LEU A 161 -2.69 -10.79 -2.17
CA LEU A 161 -3.81 -11.53 -1.58
C LEU A 161 -3.50 -12.04 -0.17
N GLU A 162 -2.30 -12.58 0.05
CA GLU A 162 -1.90 -13.05 1.37
C GLU A 162 -1.76 -11.88 2.37
N TRP A 163 -1.27 -10.73 1.92
CA TRP A 163 -1.22 -9.52 2.74
C TRP A 163 -2.62 -9.07 3.16
N ALA A 164 -3.55 -8.99 2.21
CA ALA A 164 -4.93 -8.64 2.50
C ALA A 164 -5.56 -9.61 3.52
N ARG A 165 -5.36 -10.92 3.35
CA ARG A 165 -5.80 -11.96 4.30
C ARG A 165 -5.22 -11.74 5.70
N ARG A 166 -3.91 -11.46 5.80
CA ARG A 166 -3.23 -11.18 7.07
C ARG A 166 -3.78 -9.93 7.74
N VAL A 167 -3.98 -8.83 7.00
CA VAL A 167 -4.57 -7.59 7.53
C VAL A 167 -5.98 -7.84 8.06
N MET A 168 -6.83 -8.54 7.31
CA MET A 168 -8.20 -8.87 7.73
C MET A 168 -8.24 -9.72 9.00
N THR A 169 -7.24 -10.57 9.22
CA THR A 169 -7.16 -11.45 10.39
C THR A 169 -6.59 -10.73 11.62
N VAL A 170 -5.53 -9.94 11.45
CA VAL A 170 -4.74 -9.39 12.57
C VAL A 170 -5.13 -7.95 12.93
N VAL A 171 -5.69 -7.21 11.98
CA VAL A 171 -6.04 -5.79 12.10
C VAL A 171 -7.50 -5.57 11.69
N PRO A 172 -8.48 -5.97 12.54
CA PRO A 172 -9.91 -5.82 12.24
C PRO A 172 -10.30 -4.39 11.84
N GLU A 173 -9.64 -3.38 12.43
CA GLU A 173 -9.86 -1.97 12.13
C GLU A 173 -9.55 -1.59 10.66
N ALA A 174 -8.72 -2.38 9.96
CA ALA A 174 -8.35 -2.20 8.56
C ALA A 174 -8.90 -3.32 7.65
N ALA A 175 -9.72 -4.23 8.17
CA ALA A 175 -10.21 -5.38 7.41
C ALA A 175 -11.04 -4.97 6.18
N GLY A 176 -11.85 -3.92 6.29
CA GLY A 176 -12.61 -3.39 5.15
C GLY A 176 -11.73 -2.78 4.06
N TRP A 177 -10.60 -2.17 4.43
CA TRP A 177 -9.62 -1.64 3.48
C TRP A 177 -8.95 -2.78 2.73
N ALA A 178 -8.48 -3.79 3.46
CA ALA A 178 -7.85 -4.97 2.88
C ALA A 178 -8.79 -5.77 1.96
N ALA A 179 -10.05 -5.95 2.36
CA ALA A 179 -11.05 -6.63 1.54
C ALA A 179 -11.30 -5.88 0.22
N GLY A 180 -11.45 -4.54 0.28
CA GLY A 180 -11.60 -3.72 -0.91
C GLY A 180 -10.36 -3.74 -1.82
N GLY A 181 -9.16 -3.68 -1.23
CA GLY A 181 -7.90 -3.75 -1.98
C GLY A 181 -7.71 -5.10 -2.67
N ALA A 182 -8.07 -6.20 -2.01
CA ALA A 182 -8.07 -7.53 -2.60
C ALA A 182 -9.08 -7.68 -3.75
N ALA A 183 -10.26 -7.05 -3.65
CA ALA A 183 -11.23 -7.01 -4.75
C ALA A 183 -10.66 -6.28 -5.97
N LEU A 184 -10.02 -5.11 -5.78
CA LEU A 184 -9.38 -4.35 -6.85
C LEU A 184 -8.24 -5.14 -7.51
N LEU A 185 -7.38 -5.78 -6.70
CA LEU A 185 -6.30 -6.63 -7.20
C LEU A 185 -6.85 -7.79 -8.03
N THR A 186 -7.88 -8.47 -7.53
CA THR A 186 -8.52 -9.59 -8.23
C THR A 186 -9.20 -9.14 -9.52
N ALA A 187 -9.87 -7.98 -9.51
CA ALA A 187 -10.49 -7.40 -10.69
C ALA A 187 -9.46 -7.10 -11.78
N ARG A 188 -8.31 -6.51 -11.41
CA ARG A 188 -7.20 -6.27 -12.35
C ARG A 188 -6.68 -7.57 -12.95
N LEU A 189 -6.47 -8.60 -12.12
CA LEU A 189 -5.94 -9.89 -12.57
C LEU A 189 -6.88 -10.60 -13.54
N LEU A 190 -8.18 -10.62 -13.23
CA LEU A 190 -9.17 -11.36 -14.02
C LEU A 190 -9.57 -10.62 -15.31
N PHE A 191 -9.65 -9.29 -15.28
CA PHE A 191 -10.30 -8.52 -16.36
C PHE A 191 -9.38 -7.57 -17.14
N LEU A 192 -8.19 -7.24 -16.62
CA LEU A 192 -7.24 -6.36 -17.32
C LEU A 192 -5.97 -7.09 -17.76
N ASP A 193 -5.42 -7.93 -16.89
CA ASP A 193 -4.15 -8.59 -17.17
C ASP A 193 -4.30 -9.76 -18.16
N GLY A 194 -5.51 -10.29 -18.35
CA GLY A 194 -5.81 -11.35 -19.32
C GLY A 194 -5.07 -12.67 -19.08
N ARG A 195 -4.51 -12.86 -17.89
CA ARG A 195 -3.69 -14.04 -17.56
C ARG A 195 -4.52 -15.13 -16.90
N PRO A 196 -4.26 -16.40 -17.24
CA PRO A 196 -4.88 -17.51 -16.54
C PRO A 196 -4.47 -17.47 -15.07
N VAL A 197 -5.47 -17.56 -14.19
CA VAL A 197 -5.28 -17.69 -12.75
C VAL A 197 -5.44 -19.16 -12.39
N GLU A 198 -4.44 -19.73 -11.70
CA GLU A 198 -4.47 -21.11 -11.23
C GLU A 198 -5.66 -21.39 -10.30
N ASP A 199 -6.16 -22.62 -10.32
CA ASP A 199 -7.38 -23.00 -9.58
C ASP A 199 -7.26 -22.80 -8.07
N SER A 200 -6.10 -23.04 -7.50
CA SER A 200 -5.82 -22.84 -6.08
C SER A 200 -5.84 -21.37 -5.67
N THR A 201 -5.30 -20.47 -6.49
CA THR A 201 -5.40 -19.01 -6.31
C THR A 201 -6.83 -18.56 -6.48
N ARG A 202 -7.56 -19.10 -7.47
CA ARG A 202 -9.00 -18.86 -7.62
C ARG A 202 -9.80 -19.30 -6.39
N ARG A 203 -9.48 -20.45 -5.80
CA ARG A 203 -10.08 -20.92 -4.52
C ARG A 203 -9.78 -19.98 -3.35
N ARG A 204 -8.55 -19.46 -3.25
CA ARG A 204 -8.20 -18.45 -2.23
C ARG A 204 -8.95 -17.15 -2.42
N MET A 205 -8.98 -16.64 -3.65
CA MET A 205 -9.75 -15.45 -4.02
C MET A 205 -11.24 -15.64 -3.67
N ARG A 206 -11.85 -16.78 -4.01
CA ARG A 206 -13.24 -17.11 -3.64
C ARG A 206 -13.45 -17.14 -2.12
N THR A 207 -12.53 -17.78 -1.39
CA THR A 207 -12.56 -17.83 0.08
C THR A 207 -12.50 -16.44 0.70
N LEU A 208 -11.76 -15.51 0.08
CA LEU A 208 -11.58 -14.15 0.57
C LEU A 208 -12.75 -13.24 0.17
N LEU A 209 -13.18 -13.32 -1.09
CA LEU A 209 -13.99 -12.32 -1.78
C LEU A 209 -15.41 -12.78 -2.14
N GLY A 210 -15.72 -14.07 -2.10
CA GLY A 210 -17.03 -14.63 -2.48
C GLY A 210 -17.07 -15.27 -3.87
N ASP A 211 -18.24 -15.75 -4.25
CA ASP A 211 -18.43 -16.57 -5.46
C ASP A 211 -18.36 -15.78 -6.77
N GLY A 212 -18.40 -14.45 -6.71
CA GLY A 212 -18.20 -13.60 -7.90
C GLY A 212 -16.88 -13.86 -8.62
N VAL A 213 -15.84 -14.37 -7.93
CA VAL A 213 -14.56 -14.75 -8.55
C VAL A 213 -14.70 -15.90 -9.56
N ALA A 214 -15.75 -16.71 -9.44
CA ALA A 214 -16.07 -17.77 -10.41
C ALA A 214 -16.88 -17.24 -11.61
N ALA A 215 -17.37 -16.00 -11.57
CA ALA A 215 -18.05 -15.41 -12.70
C ALA A 215 -17.07 -15.20 -13.86
N GLY A 216 -17.53 -15.49 -15.08
CA GLY A 216 -16.77 -15.26 -16.31
C GLY A 216 -16.89 -13.83 -16.85
N ASP A 217 -17.68 -12.98 -16.19
CA ASP A 217 -18.01 -11.63 -16.60
C ASP A 217 -17.94 -10.63 -15.45
N TRP A 218 -17.92 -9.34 -15.80
CA TRP A 218 -17.78 -8.24 -14.86
C TRP A 218 -18.96 -8.11 -13.90
N ASP A 219 -20.18 -8.26 -14.39
CA ASP A 219 -21.39 -8.07 -13.61
C ASP A 219 -21.56 -9.16 -12.56
N GLY A 220 -21.38 -10.43 -12.94
CA GLY A 220 -21.37 -11.56 -12.03
C GLY A 220 -20.24 -11.46 -11.01
N PHE A 221 -19.08 -10.95 -11.42
CA PHE A 221 -17.98 -10.70 -10.49
C PHE A 221 -18.37 -9.68 -9.43
N THR A 222 -18.81 -8.48 -9.82
CA THR A 222 -19.13 -7.40 -8.88
C THR A 222 -20.33 -7.71 -7.98
N GLN A 223 -21.34 -8.42 -8.49
CA GLN A 223 -22.52 -8.81 -7.71
C GLN A 223 -22.24 -9.95 -6.73
N GLY A 224 -21.38 -10.91 -7.12
CA GLY A 224 -21.01 -12.05 -6.30
C GLY A 224 -19.93 -11.77 -5.25
N LEU A 225 -19.39 -10.55 -5.18
CA LEU A 225 -18.47 -10.15 -4.11
C LEU A 225 -19.18 -10.07 -2.76
N ARG A 226 -18.47 -10.44 -1.70
CA ARG A 226 -18.86 -10.19 -0.32
C ARG A 226 -19.06 -8.70 -0.08
N HIS A 227 -20.04 -8.37 0.75
CA HIS A 227 -20.44 -7.01 1.04
C HIS A 227 -19.27 -6.09 1.43
N ASN A 228 -18.35 -6.58 2.28
CA ASN A 228 -17.19 -5.81 2.74
C ASN A 228 -16.09 -5.59 1.68
N ALA A 229 -16.13 -6.33 0.56
CA ALA A 229 -15.18 -6.23 -0.54
C ALA A 229 -15.75 -5.52 -1.77
N ARG A 230 -17.08 -5.44 -1.90
CA ARG A 230 -17.79 -4.89 -3.07
C ARG A 230 -17.68 -3.37 -3.22
N TRP A 231 -17.56 -2.64 -2.11
CA TRP A 231 -17.72 -1.19 -2.10
C TRP A 231 -16.77 -0.38 -3.02
N PRO A 232 -15.51 -0.77 -3.32
CA PRO A 232 -14.68 0.02 -4.23
C PRO A 232 -15.18 -0.03 -5.67
N LEU A 233 -15.89 -1.11 -6.03
CA LEU A 233 -16.43 -1.33 -7.37
C LEU A 233 -17.85 -0.80 -7.55
N ALA A 234 -18.42 -0.16 -6.52
CA ALA A 234 -19.75 0.40 -6.60
C ALA A 234 -19.81 1.50 -7.69
N GLY A 235 -20.71 1.33 -8.66
CA GLY A 235 -20.86 2.27 -9.78
C GLY A 235 -19.80 2.14 -10.88
N VAL A 236 -18.96 1.10 -10.84
CA VAL A 236 -17.95 0.82 -11.88
C VAL A 236 -18.56 -0.15 -12.90
N GLY A 237 -18.90 0.36 -14.09
CA GLY A 237 -19.60 -0.41 -15.12
C GLY A 237 -18.69 -1.30 -15.98
N ASP A 238 -17.38 -1.03 -16.02
CA ASP A 238 -16.44 -1.80 -16.84
C ASP A 238 -15.03 -1.85 -16.22
N PRO A 239 -14.21 -2.86 -16.55
CA PRO A 239 -12.84 -2.99 -16.05
C PRO A 239 -11.92 -1.80 -16.35
N GLY A 240 -12.14 -1.07 -17.45
CA GLY A 240 -11.36 0.11 -17.83
C GLY A 240 -11.51 1.28 -16.85
N GLN A 241 -12.56 1.26 -16.03
CA GLN A 241 -12.79 2.25 -14.97
C GLN A 241 -12.17 1.87 -13.61
N LEU A 242 -11.38 0.79 -13.52
CA LEU A 242 -10.76 0.35 -12.27
C LEU A 242 -9.89 1.41 -11.57
N TRP A 243 -9.34 2.38 -12.32
CA TRP A 243 -8.61 3.51 -11.73
C TRP A 243 -9.51 4.39 -10.84
N ARG A 244 -10.80 4.54 -11.19
CA ARG A 244 -11.79 5.27 -10.36
C ARG A 244 -12.08 4.51 -9.08
N ALA A 245 -12.19 3.19 -9.19
CA ALA A 245 -12.40 2.28 -8.07
C ALA A 245 -11.22 2.34 -7.09
N GLU A 246 -9.99 2.37 -7.60
CA GLU A 246 -8.78 2.54 -6.80
C GLU A 246 -8.75 3.92 -6.11
N ASN A 247 -9.12 4.99 -6.79
CA ASN A 247 -9.22 6.31 -6.16
C ASN A 247 -10.29 6.35 -5.06
N ALA A 248 -11.49 5.82 -5.33
CA ALA A 248 -12.55 5.70 -4.33
C ALA A 248 -12.08 4.89 -3.12
N TRP A 249 -11.25 3.87 -3.34
CA TRP A 249 -10.64 3.09 -2.29
C TRP A 249 -9.77 3.92 -1.35
N TRP A 250 -8.85 4.70 -1.94
CA TRP A 250 -7.97 5.59 -1.17
C TRP A 250 -8.74 6.68 -0.41
N VAL A 251 -9.73 7.31 -1.05
CA VAL A 251 -10.56 8.36 -0.43
C VAL A 251 -11.32 7.82 0.79
N ARG A 252 -11.93 6.63 0.67
CA ARG A 252 -12.62 6.00 1.79
C ARG A 252 -11.65 5.60 2.89
N MET A 253 -10.51 5.00 2.53
CA MET A 253 -9.48 4.59 3.50
C MET A 253 -9.00 5.80 4.31
N GLU A 254 -8.70 6.93 3.68
CA GLU A 254 -8.27 8.14 4.39
C GLU A 254 -9.37 8.69 5.31
N ARG A 255 -10.63 8.72 4.85
CA ARG A 255 -11.77 9.16 5.67
C ARG A 255 -11.92 8.28 6.92
N GLU A 256 -11.84 6.96 6.75
CA GLU A 256 -11.95 6.01 7.86
C GLU A 256 -10.73 6.07 8.78
N ALA A 257 -9.51 6.26 8.25
CA ALA A 257 -8.31 6.49 9.04
C ALA A 257 -8.43 7.75 9.92
N ARG A 258 -9.00 8.83 9.37
CA ARG A 258 -9.31 10.05 10.13
C ARG A 258 -10.34 9.78 11.24
N ALA A 259 -11.39 9.02 10.95
CA ALA A 259 -12.39 8.66 11.94
C ALA A 259 -11.79 7.82 13.09
N LEU A 260 -10.89 6.87 12.77
CA LEU A 260 -10.16 6.10 13.78
C LEU A 260 -9.31 6.99 14.68
N LEU A 261 -8.68 8.04 14.13
CA LEU A 261 -7.90 9.01 14.91
C LEU A 261 -8.77 9.88 15.82
N SER A 262 -10.01 10.17 15.45
CA SER A 262 -10.96 10.96 16.25
C SER A 262 -11.52 10.20 17.46
N THR A 263 -11.23 8.89 17.61
CA THR A 263 -11.68 8.14 18.77
C THR A 263 -11.09 8.71 20.08
N PRO A 264 -11.89 8.87 21.16
CA PRO A 264 -11.40 9.47 22.42
C PRO A 264 -10.35 8.61 23.13
N LYS A 265 -10.45 7.28 23.00
CA LYS A 265 -9.58 6.32 23.69
C LYS A 265 -8.34 6.02 22.86
N ALA A 266 -7.17 6.31 23.41
CA ALA A 266 -5.92 5.84 22.82
C ALA A 266 -5.88 4.30 22.80
N GLY A 267 -5.47 3.73 21.67
CA GLY A 267 -5.50 2.29 21.45
C GLY A 267 -5.19 1.92 20.00
N ARG A 268 -5.52 0.69 19.63
CA ARG A 268 -5.26 0.11 18.30
C ARG A 268 -5.78 0.99 17.16
N ALA A 269 -7.01 1.49 17.27
CA ALA A 269 -7.63 2.37 16.28
C ALA A 269 -6.75 3.59 15.94
N VAL A 270 -6.18 4.26 16.95
CA VAL A 270 -5.32 5.44 16.73
C VAL A 270 -4.05 5.06 15.95
N VAL A 271 -3.45 3.90 16.22
CA VAL A 271 -2.28 3.41 15.49
C VAL A 271 -2.62 3.11 14.03
N VAL A 272 -3.72 2.38 13.80
CA VAL A 272 -4.19 2.04 12.45
C VAL A 272 -4.53 3.30 11.65
N GLY A 273 -5.24 4.25 12.27
CA GLY A 273 -5.54 5.54 11.66
C GLY A 273 -4.30 6.36 11.35
N CYS A 274 -3.28 6.35 12.23
CA CYS A 274 -2.01 7.03 11.97
C CYS A 274 -1.31 6.43 10.74
N VAL A 275 -1.19 5.10 10.65
CA VAL A 275 -0.62 4.42 9.48
C VAL A 275 -1.38 4.78 8.20
N GLY A 276 -2.71 4.72 8.22
CA GLY A 276 -3.54 5.07 7.06
C GLY A 276 -3.34 6.52 6.61
N MET A 277 -3.29 7.47 7.55
CA MET A 277 -3.07 8.88 7.23
C MET A 277 -1.66 9.19 6.69
N LEU A 278 -0.63 8.46 7.13
CA LEU A 278 0.73 8.58 6.60
C LEU A 278 0.83 7.98 5.20
N ALA A 279 0.21 6.82 4.97
CA ALA A 279 0.16 6.17 3.66
C ALA A 279 -0.61 7.02 2.63
N ALA A 280 -1.75 7.59 3.02
CA ALA A 280 -2.53 8.49 2.18
C ALA A 280 -1.72 9.75 1.80
N ASP A 281 -0.97 10.32 2.74
CA ASP A 281 -0.10 11.47 2.46
C ASP A 281 1.02 11.12 1.47
N ALA A 282 1.72 10.00 1.68
CA ALA A 282 2.76 9.53 0.76
C ALA A 282 2.22 9.30 -0.66
N ARG A 283 1.03 8.69 -0.79
CA ARG A 283 0.36 8.55 -2.10
C ARG A 283 0.09 9.90 -2.73
N ARG A 284 -0.49 10.84 -1.97
CA ARG A 284 -0.83 12.18 -2.44
C ARG A 284 0.41 12.92 -2.95
N VAL A 285 1.52 12.83 -2.23
CA VAL A 285 2.80 13.45 -2.60
C VAL A 285 3.33 12.84 -3.90
N ARG A 286 3.30 11.53 -4.07
CA ARG A 286 3.69 10.88 -5.34
C ARG A 286 2.80 11.32 -6.52
N ALA A 287 1.49 11.41 -6.31
CA ALA A 287 0.57 11.93 -7.33
C ALA A 287 0.89 13.39 -7.69
N ALA A 288 1.22 14.22 -6.71
CA ALA A 288 1.64 15.60 -6.92
C ALA A 288 2.94 15.70 -7.73
N LEU A 289 3.95 14.87 -7.44
CA LEU A 289 5.19 14.81 -8.21
C LEU A 289 4.93 14.45 -9.68
N HIS A 290 4.05 13.48 -9.94
CA HIS A 290 3.64 13.14 -11.30
C HIS A 290 2.88 14.26 -12.03
N CYS A 291 2.13 15.10 -11.31
CA CYS A 291 1.46 16.26 -11.90
C CYS A 291 2.46 17.38 -12.21
N ALA A 292 3.40 17.65 -11.30
CA ALA A 292 4.50 18.58 -11.51
C ALA A 292 5.41 18.15 -12.68
N ALA A 293 5.63 16.85 -12.86
CA ALA A 293 6.36 16.30 -14.00
C ALA A 293 5.68 16.59 -15.35
N ARG A 294 4.37 16.82 -15.35
CA ARG A 294 3.57 17.24 -16.52
C ARG A 294 3.39 18.76 -16.60
N GLY A 295 4.19 19.52 -15.85
CA GLY A 295 4.22 20.99 -15.89
C GLY A 295 3.11 21.68 -15.12
N GLY A 296 2.51 21.02 -14.11
CA GLY A 296 1.52 21.64 -13.21
C GLY A 296 0.15 21.94 -13.82
N ARG A 297 -0.03 21.72 -15.14
CA ARG A 297 -1.27 21.96 -15.88
C ARG A 297 -2.35 20.89 -15.65
N ALA A 298 -2.00 19.80 -14.98
CA ALA A 298 -2.86 18.63 -14.76
C ALA A 298 -3.60 18.66 -13.41
N LEU A 299 -3.90 19.84 -12.86
CA LEU A 299 -4.60 20.00 -11.57
C LEU A 299 -5.98 19.30 -11.55
N GLY A 300 -6.71 19.27 -12.67
CA GLY A 300 -7.97 18.51 -12.76
C GLY A 300 -7.79 16.98 -12.66
N VAL A 301 -6.66 16.45 -13.13
CA VAL A 301 -6.30 15.03 -12.97
C VAL A 301 -5.81 14.75 -11.54
N TYR A 302 -5.12 15.72 -10.92
CA TYR A 302 -4.74 15.68 -9.51
C TYR A 302 -5.97 15.64 -8.59
N ASP A 303 -6.93 16.54 -8.80
CA ASP A 303 -8.18 16.58 -8.01
C ASP A 303 -9.00 15.30 -8.16
N ALA A 304 -8.86 14.56 -9.28
CA ALA A 304 -9.50 13.27 -9.46
C ALA A 304 -8.82 12.11 -8.69
N VAL A 305 -7.58 12.30 -8.21
CA VAL A 305 -6.81 11.27 -7.50
C VAL A 305 -6.55 11.60 -6.03
N VAL A 306 -6.88 12.80 -5.53
CA VAL A 306 -6.53 13.30 -4.18
C VAL A 306 -7.72 13.61 -3.28
#